data_AF-A0A4R1RSA1-F1
#
_entry.id   AF-A0A4R1RSA1-F1
#
_cell.length_a   1.000
_cell.length_b   1.000
_cell.length_c   1.000
_cell.angle_alpha   90.00
_cell.angle_beta   90.00
_cell.angle_gamma   90.00
#
_symmetry.space_group_name_H-M   'P 1'
#
loop_
_entity.id
_entity.type
_entity.pdbx_description
1 polymer ?
#
loop_
_entity_poly.entity_id
_entity_poly.type
_entity_poly.pdbx_seq_one_letter_code
_entity_poly.pdbx_strand_id
1 'polypeptide(L)'
;MSETTKSSQSRPLGLVNISNNAIAMVAGIATLQCFGVIGMASRNIQDGISELLTGKDNLTKGIEVTINDDEQVYIDLSIIVEYGVRIKEVANNVIESVKYAVETQLGLKISKVNVIVQSVRTNKK
;
A
#
# COMPACT_ATOMS: atom_id res chain seq x y z
N MET A 1 -53.24 22.17 -15.73
CA MET A 1 -51.87 21.90 -16.22
C MET A 1 -50.98 23.00 -15.70
N SER A 2 -50.01 22.66 -14.85
CA SER A 2 -48.71 23.33 -14.63
C SER A 2 -48.05 22.66 -13.42
N GLU A 3 -47.21 21.66 -13.71
CA GLU A 3 -46.24 21.06 -12.80
C GLU A 3 -45.11 22.05 -12.46
N THR A 4 -44.31 21.65 -11.46
CA THR A 4 -42.97 22.16 -11.08
C THR A 4 -43.02 23.23 -9.99
N THR A 5 -42.60 22.96 -8.75
CA THR A 5 -41.19 22.79 -8.40
C THR A 5 -41.06 22.01 -7.08
N LYS A 6 -40.56 20.76 -7.13
CA LYS A 6 -40.28 19.97 -5.93
C LYS A 6 -38.86 20.30 -5.46
N SER A 7 -38.76 20.84 -4.25
CA SER A 7 -37.53 21.28 -3.60
C SER A 7 -36.46 20.18 -3.58
N SER A 8 -35.26 20.53 -4.05
CA SER A 8 -34.04 19.74 -3.90
C SER A 8 -33.65 19.67 -2.42
N GLN A 9 -34.07 18.62 -1.74
CA GLN A 9 -33.63 18.28 -0.39
C GLN A 9 -32.13 17.95 -0.42
N SER A 10 -31.28 18.80 0.13
CA SER A 10 -29.86 18.49 0.36
C SER A 10 -29.78 17.40 1.43
N ARG A 11 -29.51 16.15 1.06
CA ARG A 11 -29.15 15.14 2.04
C ARG A 11 -27.76 15.46 2.58
N PRO A 12 -27.53 15.42 3.90
CA PRO A 12 -26.18 15.56 4.44
C PRO A 12 -25.30 14.45 3.84
N LEU A 13 -24.14 14.84 3.32
CA LEU A 13 -23.15 13.89 2.81
C LEU A 13 -22.69 12.98 3.95
N GLY A 14 -22.52 11.69 3.67
CA GLY A 14 -21.98 10.73 4.63
C GLY A 14 -20.47 10.93 4.84
N LEU A 15 -19.97 10.51 6.01
CA LEU A 15 -18.52 10.49 6.29
C LEU A 15 -17.92 9.17 5.78
N VAL A 16 -16.86 9.27 4.98
CA VAL A 16 -16.06 8.12 4.53
C VAL A 16 -14.74 8.12 5.29
N ASN A 17 -14.45 7.03 5.99
CA ASN A 17 -13.19 6.86 6.72
C ASN A 17 -12.43 5.67 6.12
N ILE A 18 -11.17 5.89 5.73
CA ILE A 18 -10.30 4.87 5.14
C ILE A 18 -9.34 4.42 6.22
N SER A 19 -9.39 3.13 6.57
CA SER A 19 -8.47 2.57 7.54
C SER A 19 -7.04 2.47 6.99
N ASN A 20 -6.05 2.59 7.86
CA ASN A 20 -4.64 2.37 7.51
C ASN A 20 -4.41 0.99 6.87
N ASN A 21 -5.17 -0.03 7.29
CA ASN A 21 -5.11 -1.36 6.72
C ASN A 21 -5.57 -1.40 5.26
N ALA A 22 -6.58 -0.60 4.88
CA ALA A 22 -7.01 -0.50 3.48
C ALA A 22 -5.93 0.15 2.61
N ILE A 23 -5.27 1.21 3.12
CA ILE A 23 -4.13 1.85 2.45
C ILE A 23 -2.99 0.86 2.27
N ALA A 24 -2.64 0.14 3.34
CA ALA A 24 -1.58 -0.88 3.31
C ALA A 24 -1.89 -1.99 2.30
N MET A 25 -3.14 -2.43 2.21
CA MET A 25 -3.53 -3.48 1.26
C MET A 25 -3.40 -3.03 -0.20
N VAL A 26 -3.84 -1.82 -0.53
CA VAL A 26 -3.67 -1.26 -1.89
C VAL A 26 -2.18 -1.10 -2.22
N ALA A 27 -1.40 -0.56 -1.29
CA ALA A 27 0.04 -0.41 -1.46
C ALA A 27 0.76 -1.76 -1.65
N GLY A 28 0.36 -2.80 -0.91
CA GLY A 28 0.93 -4.14 -1.02
C GLY A 28 0.63 -4.80 -2.36
N ILE A 29 -0.62 -4.71 -2.82
CA ILE A 29 -1.00 -5.22 -4.14
C ILE A 29 -0.20 -4.52 -5.24
N ALA A 30 -0.12 -3.19 -5.21
CA ALA A 30 0.66 -2.42 -6.18
C ALA A 30 2.15 -2.78 -6.16
N THR A 31 2.72 -3.00 -4.97
CA THR A 31 4.12 -3.40 -4.79
C THR A 31 4.40 -4.77 -5.41
N LEU A 32 3.52 -5.75 -5.19
CA LEU A 32 3.68 -7.11 -5.72
C LEU A 32 3.51 -7.19 -7.24
N GLN A 33 2.87 -6.21 -7.86
CA GLN A 33 2.74 -6.10 -9.31
C GLN A 33 3.98 -5.49 -9.97
N CYS A 34 4.90 -4.92 -9.20
CA CYS A 34 6.11 -4.30 -9.73
C CYS A 34 7.15 -5.36 -10.12
N PHE A 35 7.75 -5.18 -11.29
CA PHE A 35 8.79 -6.08 -11.79
C PHE A 35 10.02 -6.07 -10.86
N GLY A 36 10.56 -7.25 -10.58
CA GLY A 36 11.73 -7.43 -9.72
C GLY A 36 11.41 -7.46 -8.22
N VAL A 37 10.15 -7.35 -7.82
CA VAL A 37 9.69 -7.64 -6.45
C VAL A 37 9.22 -9.09 -6.39
N ILE A 38 9.80 -9.88 -5.48
CA ILE A 38 9.44 -11.30 -5.31
C ILE A 38 8.57 -11.55 -4.07
N GLY A 39 8.45 -10.55 -3.20
CA GLY A 39 7.65 -10.64 -2.00
C GLY A 39 7.85 -9.44 -1.08
N MET A 40 7.12 -9.45 0.03
CA MET A 40 7.22 -8.47 1.10
C MET A 40 7.85 -9.12 2.33
N ALA A 41 8.55 -8.31 3.13
CA ALA A 41 9.22 -8.76 4.32
C ALA A 41 8.55 -8.18 5.56
N SER A 42 8.16 -9.04 6.51
CA SER A 42 7.59 -8.61 7.78
C SER A 42 8.62 -7.82 8.60
N ARG A 43 8.19 -6.74 9.26
CA ARG A 43 9.05 -5.93 10.15
C ARG A 43 9.21 -6.56 11.55
N ASN A 44 8.28 -7.43 11.97
CA ASN A 44 8.29 -8.02 13.31
C ASN A 44 8.89 -9.43 13.32
N ILE A 45 10.04 -9.58 13.98
CA ILE A 45 10.68 -10.88 14.23
C ILE A 45 9.86 -11.73 15.23
N GLN A 46 9.12 -11.10 16.16
CA GLN A 46 8.27 -11.81 17.11
C GLN A 46 7.05 -12.48 16.46
N ASP A 47 6.53 -11.90 15.37
CA ASP A 47 5.46 -12.52 14.56
C ASP A 47 5.98 -13.68 13.70
N GLY A 48 7.29 -13.71 13.41
CA GLY A 48 7.92 -14.71 12.54
C GLY A 48 7.83 -16.16 13.07
N ILE A 49 7.66 -16.35 14.38
CA ILE A 49 7.54 -17.70 14.99
C ILE A 49 6.09 -18.22 14.89
N SER A 50 5.09 -17.36 15.15
CA SER A 50 3.66 -17.70 15.02
C SER A 50 3.21 -17.83 13.56
N GLU A 51 3.89 -17.14 12.66
CA GLU A 51 3.55 -17.08 11.25
C GLU A 51 4.12 -18.23 10.42
N LEU A 52 5.30 -18.75 10.79
CA LEU A 52 5.81 -20.02 10.27
C LEU A 52 4.81 -21.18 10.49
N LEU A 53 3.96 -21.07 11.51
CA LEU A 53 2.95 -22.06 11.90
C LEU A 53 1.60 -21.86 11.20
N THR A 54 1.31 -20.68 10.64
CA THR A 54 -0.05 -20.32 10.15
C THR A 54 -0.15 -20.27 8.61
N GLY A 55 0.98 -20.22 7.88
CA GLY A 55 1.00 -20.37 6.42
C GLY A 55 0.17 -19.35 5.63
N LYS A 56 -0.15 -18.20 6.22
CA LYS A 56 -0.96 -17.15 5.58
C LYS A 56 -0.07 -16.06 5.01
N ASP A 57 -0.13 -15.90 3.69
CA ASP A 57 0.43 -14.77 2.95
C ASP A 57 -0.23 -13.47 3.42
N ASN A 58 0.33 -12.83 4.44
CA ASN A 58 -0.20 -11.57 4.94
C ASN A 58 0.36 -10.43 4.08
N LEU A 59 -0.42 -10.02 3.08
CA LEU A 59 -0.13 -8.91 2.16
C LEU A 59 0.14 -7.56 2.84
N THR A 60 -0.18 -7.41 4.12
CA THR A 60 0.06 -6.19 4.89
C THR A 60 1.34 -6.25 5.73
N LYS A 61 2.00 -7.40 5.84
CA LYS A 61 3.20 -7.54 6.67
C LYS A 61 4.42 -7.02 5.94
N GLY A 62 4.95 -5.93 6.45
CA GLY A 62 6.02 -5.16 5.81
C GLY A 62 5.58 -3.79 5.32
N ILE A 63 4.32 -3.40 5.55
CA ILE A 63 3.81 -2.09 5.17
C ILE A 63 3.36 -1.35 6.43
N GLU A 64 3.94 -0.19 6.67
CA GLU A 64 3.55 0.70 7.75
C GLU A 64 3.02 2.00 7.15
N VAL A 65 1.81 2.37 7.55
CA VAL A 65 1.15 3.60 7.10
C VAL A 65 1.03 4.53 8.28
N THR A 66 1.63 5.71 8.16
CA THR A 66 1.59 6.76 9.17
C THR A 66 0.91 7.98 8.57
N ILE A 67 -0.04 8.53 9.31
CA ILE A 67 -0.69 9.80 8.98
C ILE A 67 -0.31 10.76 10.10
N ASN A 68 0.32 11.89 9.77
CA ASN A 68 0.69 12.88 10.76
C ASN A 68 -0.45 13.88 11.04
N ASP A 69 -0.22 14.80 11.98
CA ASP A 69 -1.20 15.82 12.38
C ASP A 69 -1.59 16.78 11.23
N ASP A 70 -0.73 16.92 10.22
CA ASP A 70 -0.97 17.72 9.01
C ASP A 70 -1.68 16.93 7.89
N GLU A 71 -2.29 15.77 8.20
CA GLU A 71 -2.97 14.86 7.27
C GLU A 71 -2.07 14.31 6.14
N GLN A 72 -0.75 14.34 6.34
CA GLN A 72 0.22 13.83 5.36
C GLN A 72 0.37 12.32 5.52
N VAL A 73 0.17 11.60 4.42
CA VAL A 73 0.31 10.14 4.38
C VAL A 73 1.76 9.75 4.04
N TYR A 74 2.33 8.92 4.90
CA TYR A 74 3.64 8.30 4.76
C TYR A 74 3.47 6.77 4.67
N ILE A 75 4.16 6.15 3.73
CA ILE A 75 4.14 4.69 3.56
C ILE A 75 5.56 4.16 3.59
N ASP A 76 5.85 3.26 4.52
CA ASP A 76 7.08 2.49 4.59
C ASP A 76 6.83 1.08 4.07
N LEU A 77 7.56 0.67 3.05
CA LEU A 77 7.46 -0.63 2.39
C LEU A 77 8.73 -1.44 2.64
N SER A 78 8.59 -2.66 3.13
CA SER A 78 9.67 -3.63 3.26
C SER A 78 9.53 -4.72 2.20
N ILE A 79 10.45 -4.73 1.24
CA ILE A 79 10.39 -5.61 0.07
C ILE A 79 11.56 -6.57 -0.02
N ILE A 80 11.33 -7.67 -0.71
CA ILE A 80 12.36 -8.61 -1.14
C ILE A 80 12.46 -8.49 -2.66
N VAL A 81 13.66 -8.28 -3.17
CA VAL A 81 13.90 -8.07 -4.60
C VAL A 81 14.58 -9.28 -5.24
N GLU A 82 14.37 -9.42 -6.54
CA GLU A 82 15.01 -10.47 -7.35
C GLU A 82 16.51 -10.19 -7.55
N TYR A 83 17.32 -11.25 -7.55
CA TYR A 83 18.73 -11.14 -7.91
C TYR A 83 18.91 -10.80 -9.40
N GLY A 84 19.84 -9.90 -9.71
CA GLY A 84 20.17 -9.53 -11.09
C GLY A 84 19.39 -8.35 -11.65
N VAL A 85 18.49 -7.76 -10.87
CA VAL A 85 17.80 -6.50 -11.23
C VAL A 85 18.55 -5.29 -10.67
N ARG A 86 18.35 -4.12 -11.29
CA ARG A 86 18.88 -2.87 -10.75
C ARG A 86 17.92 -2.36 -9.67
N ILE A 87 18.36 -2.46 -8.41
CA ILE A 87 17.53 -2.16 -7.23
C ILE A 87 16.97 -0.74 -7.26
N LYS A 88 17.74 0.24 -7.77
CA LYS A 88 17.31 1.63 -7.88
C LYS A 88 16.07 1.77 -8.77
N GLU A 89 16.07 1.11 -9.92
CA GLU A 89 14.95 1.10 -10.86
C GLU A 89 13.73 0.40 -10.28
N VAL A 90 13.92 -0.74 -9.62
CA VAL A 90 12.83 -1.46 -8.94
C VAL A 90 12.21 -0.59 -7.85
N ALA A 91 13.04 0.04 -7.00
CA ALA A 91 12.56 0.91 -5.93
C ALA A 91 11.78 2.12 -6.47
N ASN A 92 12.28 2.77 -7.53
CA ASN A 92 11.57 3.87 -8.18
C ASN A 92 10.22 3.41 -8.76
N ASN A 93 10.20 2.25 -9.43
CA ASN A 93 8.97 1.69 -9.97
C ASN A 93 7.95 1.39 -8.86
N VAL A 94 8.38 0.82 -7.73
CA VAL A 94 7.52 0.58 -6.57
C VAL A 94 6.96 1.88 -6.01
N ILE A 95 7.79 2.91 -5.85
CA ILE A 95 7.37 4.23 -5.36
C ILE A 95 6.28 4.82 -6.26
N GLU A 96 6.50 4.83 -7.57
CA GLU A 96 5.56 5.39 -8.55
C GLU A 96 4.25 4.59 -8.57
N SER A 97 4.33 3.26 -8.63
CA SER A 97 3.16 2.37 -8.67
C SER A 97 2.31 2.49 -7.41
N VAL A 98 2.93 2.50 -6.22
CA VAL A 98 2.20 2.61 -4.95
C VAL A 98 1.56 3.99 -4.82
N LYS A 99 2.31 5.05 -5.16
CA LYS A 99 1.79 6.41 -5.14
C LYS A 99 0.57 6.53 -6.04
N TYR A 100 0.70 6.09 -7.29
CA TYR A 100 -0.38 6.12 -8.26
C TYR A 100 -1.60 5.32 -7.78
N ALA A 101 -1.40 4.08 -7.31
CA ALA A 101 -2.49 3.21 -6.89
C ALA A 101 -3.28 3.80 -5.71
N VAL A 102 -2.60 4.32 -4.68
CA VAL A 102 -3.29 4.90 -3.52
C VAL A 102 -3.96 6.22 -3.88
N GLU A 103 -3.31 7.10 -4.63
CA GLU A 103 -3.89 8.38 -5.05
C GLU A 103 -5.12 8.19 -5.93
N THR A 104 -5.09 7.23 -6.86
CA THR A 104 -6.20 6.98 -7.79
C THR A 104 -7.34 6.15 -7.20
N GLN A 105 -7.04 5.14 -6.38
CA GLN A 105 -8.08 4.24 -5.83
C GLN A 105 -8.70 4.78 -4.54
N LEU A 106 -7.92 5.48 -3.72
CA LEU A 106 -8.36 5.95 -2.40
C LEU A 106 -8.54 7.47 -2.34
N GLY A 107 -8.10 8.22 -3.36
CA GLY A 107 -8.20 9.68 -3.37
C GLY A 107 -7.32 10.37 -2.32
N LEU A 108 -6.33 9.67 -1.77
CA LEU A 108 -5.44 10.16 -0.72
C LEU A 108 -4.13 10.66 -1.32
N LYS A 109 -3.69 11.85 -0.94
CA LYS A 109 -2.42 12.42 -1.41
C LYS A 109 -1.25 11.85 -0.60
N ILE A 110 -0.31 11.19 -1.27
CA ILE A 110 0.86 10.63 -0.59
C ILE A 110 1.98 11.66 -0.55
N SER A 111 2.51 11.91 0.65
CA SER A 111 3.64 12.81 0.85
C SER A 111 4.97 12.10 0.62
N LYS A 112 5.12 10.88 1.13
CA LYS A 112 6.36 10.10 0.95
C LYS A 112 6.10 8.60 0.94
N VAL A 113 6.81 7.91 0.05
CA VAL A 113 6.93 6.44 0.05
C VAL A 113 8.39 6.09 0.28
N ASN A 114 8.68 5.33 1.33
CA ASN A 114 10.01 4.81 1.60
C ASN A 114 10.04 3.31 1.26
N VAL A 115 11.05 2.89 0.50
CA VAL A 115 11.25 1.48 0.13
C VAL A 115 12.50 0.95 0.82
N ILE A 116 12.31 -0.07 1.64
CA ILE A 116 13.34 -0.75 2.43
C ILE A 116 13.53 -2.13 1.80
N VAL A 117 14.70 -2.34 1.19
CA VAL A 117 15.06 -3.64 0.63
C VAL A 117 15.68 -4.48 1.74
N GLN A 118 14.94 -5.47 2.24
CA GLN A 118 15.41 -6.32 3.34
C GLN A 118 16.28 -7.47 2.85
N SER A 119 16.01 -8.01 1.65
CA SER A 119 16.72 -9.18 1.13
C SER A 119 16.67 -9.22 -0.40
N VAL A 120 17.63 -9.94 -0.98
CA VAL A 120 17.71 -10.26 -2.41
C VAL A 120 17.67 -11.77 -2.55
N ARG A 121 16.79 -12.32 -3.38
CA ARG A 121 16.77 -13.77 -3.66
C ARG A 121 16.75 -14.05 -5.14
N THR A 122 17.31 -15.20 -5.52
CA THR A 122 17.20 -15.73 -6.87
C THR A 122 15.82 -16.35 -7.05
N ASN A 123 15.10 -15.98 -8.11
CA ASN A 123 13.89 -16.68 -8.51
C ASN A 123 14.27 -17.95 -9.30
N LYS A 124 14.87 -18.92 -8.60
CA LYS A 124 15.11 -20.25 -9.16
C LYS A 124 14.06 -21.19 -8.60
N LYS A 125 13.17 -21.67 -9.47
CA LYS A 125 12.34 -22.85 -9.23
C LYS A 125 13.20 -24.11 -9.09
#